data_AF-A0A257JW67-F1
#
_entry.id   AF-A0A257JW67-F1
#
_cell.length_a   1.000
_cell.length_b   1.000
_cell.length_c   1.000
_cell.angle_alpha   90.00
_cell.angle_beta   90.00
_cell.angle_gamma   90.00
#
_symmetry.space_group_name_H-M   'P 1'
#
loop_
_entity.id
_entity.type
_entity.pdbx_description
1 polymer ?
#
loop_
_entity_poly.entity_id
_entity_poly.type
_entity_poly.pdbx_seq_one_letter_code
_entity_poly.pdbx_strand_id
1 'polypeptide(L)'
;MKERNFSRKYLNYFIVFFCFTICYSCDIFSVAEIVNASQKNILVEIKYDKELFVEKYKDKTITYLNKFANESGSLKSLDSVNFISIIEMSPKDSLIIEFERGYEPHFKLIKEITIYKNDTTVLEKNNFQDLFEEKLDQGFIYDVK
;
A
#
# COMPACT_ATOMS: atom_id res chain seq x y z
N MET A 1 -2.21 59.20 -10.26
CA MET A 1 -3.30 58.26 -9.89
C MET A 1 -3.42 57.03 -10.81
N LYS A 2 -2.46 56.75 -11.72
CA LYS A 2 -2.49 55.58 -12.62
C LYS A 2 -1.71 54.35 -12.11
N GLU A 3 -0.80 54.51 -11.15
CA GLU A 3 0.10 53.43 -10.70
C GLU A 3 -0.56 52.37 -9.80
N ARG A 4 -1.59 52.72 -9.01
CA ARG A 4 -2.27 51.77 -8.11
C ARG A 4 -3.04 50.66 -8.84
N ASN A 5 -3.47 50.90 -10.07
CA ASN A 5 -4.20 49.89 -10.85
C ASN A 5 -3.28 48.87 -11.52
N PHE A 6 -1.99 49.18 -11.65
CA PHE A 6 -1.01 48.25 -12.21
C PHE A 6 -0.75 47.13 -11.20
N SER A 7 -0.42 47.45 -9.94
CA SER A 7 -0.05 46.45 -8.92
C SER A 7 -1.16 45.45 -8.56
N ARG A 8 -2.44 45.89 -8.53
CA ARG A 8 -3.58 44.99 -8.26
C ARG A 8 -3.79 43.92 -9.32
N LYS A 9 -3.53 44.23 -10.60
CA LYS A 9 -3.66 43.24 -11.69
C LYS A 9 -2.60 42.14 -11.57
N TYR A 10 -1.35 42.51 -11.30
CA TYR A 10 -0.27 41.52 -11.12
C TYR A 10 -0.44 40.70 -9.84
N LEU A 11 -0.99 41.28 -8.77
CA LEU A 11 -1.32 40.54 -7.56
C LEU A 11 -2.37 39.45 -7.83
N ASN A 12 -3.41 39.76 -8.61
CA ASN A 12 -4.41 38.76 -9.00
C ASN A 12 -3.82 37.65 -9.87
N TYR A 13 -2.95 37.98 -10.84
CA TYR A 13 -2.24 36.96 -11.63
C TYR A 13 -1.33 36.09 -10.78
N PHE A 14 -0.63 36.68 -9.80
CA PHE A 14 0.24 35.96 -8.89
C PHE A 14 -0.56 35.01 -7.99
N ILE A 15 -1.70 35.43 -7.46
CA ILE A 15 -2.59 34.58 -6.66
C ILE A 15 -3.11 33.41 -7.51
N VAL A 16 -3.57 33.68 -8.74
CA VAL A 16 -4.06 32.62 -9.64
C VAL A 16 -2.95 31.62 -9.97
N PHE A 17 -1.74 32.10 -10.29
CA PHE A 17 -0.58 31.24 -10.54
C PHE A 17 -0.22 30.40 -9.30
N PHE A 18 -0.21 31.00 -8.11
CA PHE A 18 0.11 30.31 -6.86
C PHE A 18 -0.95 29.25 -6.51
N CYS A 19 -2.24 29.56 -6.72
CA CYS A 19 -3.33 28.60 -6.58
C CYS A 19 -3.18 27.43 -7.56
N PHE A 20 -2.84 27.67 -8.84
CA PHE A 20 -2.60 26.59 -9.80
C PHE A 20 -1.40 25.71 -9.42
N THR A 21 -0.32 26.28 -8.86
CA THR A 21 0.84 25.50 -8.44
C THR A 21 0.59 24.66 -7.18
N ILE A 22 -0.21 25.16 -6.23
CA ILE A 22 -0.54 24.42 -5.00
C ILE A 22 -1.54 23.30 -5.29
N CYS A 23 -2.49 23.50 -6.21
CA CYS A 23 -3.47 22.48 -6.56
C CYS A 23 -2.89 21.31 -7.38
N TYR A 24 -1.70 21.47 -7.98
CA TYR A 24 -1.06 20.41 -8.78
C TYR A 24 -0.09 19.51 -7.99
N SER A 25 0.13 19.78 -6.70
CA SER A 25 1.11 19.05 -5.89
C SER A 25 0.50 17.91 -5.05
N CYS A 26 -0.53 17.23 -5.55
CA CYS A 26 -0.96 15.97 -4.96
C CYS A 26 0.04 14.89 -5.36
N ASP A 27 0.85 14.45 -4.41
CA ASP A 27 1.68 13.27 -4.57
C ASP A 27 0.77 12.06 -4.83
N ILE A 28 1.08 11.32 -5.88
CA ILE A 28 0.31 10.17 -6.36
C ILE A 28 0.74 8.94 -5.56
N PHE A 29 -0.21 8.20 -5.02
CA PHE A 29 0.04 7.01 -4.20
C PHE A 29 -0.81 5.85 -4.68
N SER A 30 -0.18 4.68 -4.79
CA SER A 30 -0.85 3.42 -5.09
C SER A 30 -0.93 2.57 -3.83
N VAL A 31 -2.06 1.87 -3.68
CA VAL A 31 -2.31 0.97 -2.55
C VAL A 31 -2.66 -0.41 -3.08
N ALA A 32 -2.01 -1.45 -2.57
CA ALA A 32 -2.39 -2.83 -2.83
C ALA A 32 -2.99 -3.46 -1.58
N GLU A 33 -4.17 -4.06 -1.73
CA GLU A 33 -4.94 -4.67 -0.65
C GLU A 33 -5.41 -6.08 -0.99
N ILE A 34 -5.37 -6.97 -0.01
CA ILE A 34 -6.08 -8.24 -0.03
C ILE A 34 -7.40 -8.02 0.70
N VAL A 35 -8.52 -8.44 0.10
CA VAL A 35 -9.85 -8.32 0.71
C VAL A 35 -10.43 -9.69 0.96
N ASN A 36 -10.85 -9.97 2.19
CA ASN A 36 -11.55 -11.20 2.51
C ASN A 36 -13.04 -11.08 2.15
N ALA A 37 -13.37 -11.32 0.88
CA ALA A 37 -14.74 -11.35 0.39
C ALA A 37 -15.53 -12.61 0.80
N SER A 38 -14.86 -13.59 1.41
CA SER A 38 -15.48 -14.83 1.88
C SER A 38 -16.34 -14.62 3.15
N GLN A 39 -17.11 -15.64 3.52
CA GLN A 39 -17.90 -15.65 4.77
C GLN A 39 -17.16 -16.27 5.96
N LYS A 40 -15.87 -16.58 5.81
CA LYS A 40 -15.05 -17.24 6.84
C LYS A 40 -13.81 -16.43 7.17
N ASN A 41 -13.23 -16.69 8.33
CA ASN A 41 -11.88 -16.20 8.63
C ASN A 41 -10.88 -16.88 7.69
N ILE A 42 -9.86 -16.13 7.29
CA ILE A 42 -8.74 -16.62 6.50
C ILE A 42 -7.43 -16.28 7.20
N LEU A 43 -6.39 -17.07 6.94
CA LEU A 43 -5.03 -16.72 7.34
C LEU A 43 -4.25 -16.32 6.09
N VAL A 44 -3.58 -15.18 6.18
CA VAL A 44 -2.68 -14.68 5.13
C VAL A 44 -1.27 -14.68 5.69
N GLU A 45 -0.41 -15.46 5.07
CA GLU A 45 1.03 -15.49 5.30
C GLU A 45 1.72 -14.65 4.24
N ILE A 46 2.47 -13.64 4.67
CA ILE A 46 3.27 -12.79 3.79
C ILE A 46 4.73 -13.06 4.08
N LYS A 47 5.46 -13.48 3.04
CA LYS A 47 6.90 -13.71 3.08
C LYS A 47 7.61 -12.57 2.38
N TYR A 48 8.51 -11.91 3.10
CA TYR A 48 9.24 -10.76 2.57
C TYR A 48 10.61 -11.16 2.02
N ASP A 49 11.12 -10.37 1.08
CA ASP A 49 12.50 -10.45 0.65
C ASP A 49 13.41 -9.88 1.74
N LYS A 50 14.10 -10.78 2.46
CA LYS A 50 14.93 -10.42 3.61
C LYS A 50 16.01 -9.40 3.29
N GLU A 51 16.66 -9.52 2.13
CA GLU A 51 17.78 -8.65 1.76
C GLU A 51 17.27 -7.23 1.49
N LEU A 52 16.25 -7.11 0.65
CA LEU A 52 15.64 -5.81 0.32
C LEU A 52 14.98 -5.15 1.53
N PHE A 53 14.35 -5.93 2.40
CA PHE A 53 13.69 -5.41 3.58
C PHE A 53 14.71 -4.86 4.60
N VAL A 54 15.81 -5.59 4.84
CA VAL A 54 16.90 -5.11 5.70
C VAL A 54 17.59 -3.89 5.10
N GLU A 55 17.80 -3.84 3.79
CA GLU A 55 18.38 -2.67 3.12
C GLU A 55 17.51 -1.41 3.31
N LYS A 56 16.19 -1.55 3.10
CA LYS A 56 15.24 -0.43 3.19
C LYS A 56 15.05 0.09 4.62
N TYR A 57 14.93 -0.80 5.60
CA TYR A 57 14.56 -0.41 6.97
C TYR A 57 15.69 -0.50 8.00
N LYS A 58 16.82 -1.12 7.65
CA LYS A 58 18.02 -1.24 8.49
C LYS A 58 17.67 -1.70 9.90
N ASP A 59 18.05 -0.94 10.91
CA ASP A 59 17.84 -1.26 12.33
C ASP A 59 16.37 -1.25 12.76
N LYS A 60 15.47 -0.70 11.95
CA LYS A 60 14.02 -0.60 12.26
C LYS A 60 13.20 -1.73 11.67
N THR A 61 13.85 -2.71 11.03
CA THR A 61 13.22 -3.81 10.30
C THR A 61 12.13 -4.53 11.11
N ILE A 62 12.44 -4.96 12.33
CA ILE A 62 11.47 -5.69 13.18
C ILE A 62 10.32 -4.79 13.60
N THR A 63 10.60 -3.53 13.92
CA THR A 63 9.58 -2.55 14.29
C THR A 63 8.62 -2.30 13.13
N TYR A 64 9.12 -2.18 11.90
CA TYR A 64 8.29 -1.99 10.72
C TYR A 64 7.46 -3.21 10.39
N LEU A 65 8.04 -4.42 10.42
CA LEU A 65 7.29 -5.67 10.22
C LEU A 65 6.14 -5.81 11.21
N ASN A 66 6.41 -5.56 12.49
CA ASN A 66 5.40 -5.66 13.54
C ASN A 66 4.33 -4.58 13.41
N LYS A 67 4.72 -3.33 13.12
CA LYS A 67 3.79 -2.22 12.90
C LYS A 67 2.87 -2.50 11.70
N PHE A 68 3.45 -2.83 10.56
CA PHE A 68 2.73 -3.06 9.31
C PHE A 68 1.73 -4.22 9.45
N ALA A 69 2.14 -5.31 10.11
CA ALA A 69 1.28 -6.46 10.29
C ALA A 69 0.15 -6.23 11.31
N ASN A 70 0.31 -5.31 12.28
CA ASN A 70 -0.76 -4.90 13.21
C ASN A 70 -1.71 -3.85 12.61
N GLU A 71 -1.21 -2.97 11.74
CA GLU A 71 -2.05 -1.96 11.08
C GLU A 71 -2.98 -2.56 10.02
N SER A 72 -2.64 -3.74 9.51
CA SER A 72 -3.31 -4.33 8.35
C SER A 72 -4.17 -5.56 8.68
N GLY A 73 -4.33 -5.91 9.96
CA GLY A 73 -5.18 -7.03 10.41
C GLY A 73 -4.86 -7.52 11.83
N SER A 74 -5.39 -8.70 12.21
CA SER A 74 -5.03 -9.34 13.48
C SER A 74 -3.78 -10.19 13.31
N LEU A 75 -2.62 -9.61 13.63
CA LEU A 75 -1.34 -10.33 13.62
C LEU A 75 -1.40 -11.56 14.56
N LYS A 76 -1.24 -12.76 13.98
CA LYS A 76 -1.17 -14.01 14.74
C LYS A 76 0.24 -14.38 15.13
N SER A 77 1.17 -14.25 14.19
CA SER A 77 2.58 -14.54 14.44
C SER A 77 3.49 -13.78 13.50
N LEU A 78 4.67 -13.46 14.00
CA LEU A 78 5.75 -12.85 13.24
C LEU A 78 7.03 -13.66 13.46
N ASP A 79 7.55 -14.28 12.39
CA ASP A 79 8.89 -14.84 12.35
C ASP A 79 9.85 -13.76 11.83
N SER A 80 10.53 -13.08 12.76
CA SER A 80 11.48 -12.01 12.43
C SER A 80 12.81 -12.54 11.87
N VAL A 81 13.09 -13.83 11.97
CA VAL A 81 14.33 -14.44 11.45
C VAL A 81 14.18 -14.72 9.96
N ASN A 82 13.01 -15.25 9.58
CA ASN A 82 12.67 -15.62 8.20
C ASN A 82 11.81 -14.56 7.49
N PHE A 83 11.42 -13.49 8.19
CA PHE A 83 10.63 -12.38 7.65
C PHE A 83 9.28 -12.86 7.11
N ILE A 84 8.52 -13.52 7.98
CA ILE A 84 7.20 -14.06 7.67
C ILE A 84 6.20 -13.51 8.67
N SER A 85 5.12 -12.90 8.18
CA SER A 85 3.98 -12.47 9.00
C SER A 85 2.75 -13.30 8.68
N ILE A 86 2.09 -13.83 9.70
CA ILE A 86 0.80 -14.53 9.56
C ILE A 86 -0.28 -13.67 10.21
N ILE A 87 -1.28 -13.32 9.41
CA ILE A 87 -2.34 -12.37 9.76
C ILE A 87 -3.67 -13.10 9.61
N GLU A 88 -4.52 -13.04 10.63
CA GLU A 88 -5.91 -13.48 10.51
C GLU A 88 -6.77 -12.32 10.04
N MET A 89 -7.60 -12.59 9.03
CA MET A 89 -8.59 -11.65 8.50
C MET A 89 -9.99 -12.22 8.68
N SER A 90 -10.88 -11.43 9.27
CA SER A 90 -12.30 -11.75 9.40
C SER A 90 -13.02 -11.51 8.08
N PRO A 91 -14.27 -12.02 7.90
CA PRO A 91 -15.07 -11.69 6.74
C PRO A 91 -15.21 -10.17 6.57
N LYS A 92 -15.00 -9.69 5.34
CA LYS A 92 -15.03 -8.29 4.92
C LYS A 92 -13.86 -7.42 5.43
N ASP A 93 -12.88 -7.99 6.11
CA ASP A 93 -11.64 -7.27 6.44
C ASP A 93 -10.79 -7.08 5.16
N SER A 94 -9.99 -6.01 5.14
CA SER A 94 -8.93 -5.81 4.15
C SER A 94 -7.56 -5.68 4.80
N LEU A 95 -6.54 -6.07 4.05
CA LEU A 95 -5.14 -6.15 4.45
C LEU A 95 -4.32 -5.40 3.41
N ILE A 96 -3.85 -4.20 3.78
CA ILE A 96 -2.91 -3.43 2.97
C ILE A 96 -1.57 -4.20 2.97
N ILE A 97 -1.08 -4.53 1.78
CA ILE A 97 0.20 -5.24 1.62
C ILE A 97 1.29 -4.34 1.03
N GLU A 98 0.90 -3.26 0.34
CA GLU A 98 1.84 -2.25 -0.13
C GLU A 98 1.17 -0.88 -0.19
N PHE A 99 1.93 0.15 0.20
CA PHE A 99 1.56 1.55 0.09
C PHE A 99 2.82 2.33 -0.34
N GLU A 100 2.88 2.75 -1.60
CA GLU A 100 4.03 3.46 -2.15
C GLU A 100 3.59 4.65 -3.03
N ARG A 101 4.52 5.58 -3.22
CA ARG A 101 4.34 6.70 -4.16
C ARG A 101 4.48 6.18 -5.58
N GLY A 102 3.53 6.47 -6.44
CA GLY A 102 3.47 5.98 -7.80
C GLY A 102 2.05 5.67 -8.24
N TYR A 103 1.91 5.24 -9.48
CA TYR A 103 0.62 4.87 -10.07
C TYR A 103 0.27 3.41 -9.84
N GLU A 104 1.26 2.55 -9.56
CA GLU A 104 1.08 1.11 -9.41
C GLU A 104 1.97 0.54 -8.28
N PRO A 105 1.50 -0.51 -7.59
CA PRO A 105 2.30 -1.27 -6.63
C PRO A 105 3.39 -2.06 -7.37
N HIS A 106 4.58 -2.12 -6.78
CA HIS A 106 5.72 -2.82 -7.37
C HIS A 106 6.08 -4.12 -6.63
N PHE A 107 5.46 -4.35 -5.47
CA PHE A 107 5.64 -5.46 -4.56
C PHE A 107 7.11 -5.79 -4.29
N LYS A 108 7.97 -4.77 -4.20
CA LYS A 108 9.43 -4.98 -4.18
C LYS A 108 9.86 -5.83 -3.00
N LEU A 109 9.24 -5.62 -1.86
CA LEU A 109 9.57 -6.24 -0.58
C LEU A 109 8.89 -7.59 -0.36
N ILE A 110 7.87 -7.94 -1.15
CA ILE A 110 7.09 -9.17 -0.95
C ILE A 110 7.58 -10.21 -1.94
N LYS A 111 7.90 -11.39 -1.44
CA LYS A 111 8.34 -12.53 -2.25
C LYS A 111 7.16 -13.44 -2.60
N GLU A 112 6.30 -13.69 -1.63
CA GLU A 112 5.21 -14.66 -1.72
C GLU A 112 4.12 -14.30 -0.73
N ILE A 113 2.87 -14.57 -1.11
CA ILE A 113 1.71 -14.48 -0.23
C ILE A 113 0.96 -15.81 -0.31
N THR A 114 0.76 -16.45 0.84
CA THR A 114 -0.01 -17.68 0.94
C THR A 114 -1.29 -17.42 1.72
N ILE A 115 -2.43 -17.78 1.12
CA ILE A 115 -3.76 -17.57 1.67
C ILE A 115 -4.34 -18.94 2.01
N TYR A 116 -4.55 -19.18 3.30
CA TYR A 116 -5.10 -20.43 3.82
C TYR A 116 -6.60 -20.29 4.07
N LYS A 117 -7.39 -21.08 3.33
CA LYS A 117 -8.84 -21.25 3.45
C LYS A 117 -9.19 -22.73 3.61
N ASN A 118 -10.32 -23.19 3.04
CA ASN A 118 -10.57 -24.62 2.85
C ASN A 118 -9.52 -25.23 1.89
N ASP A 119 -9.06 -24.41 0.94
CA ASP A 119 -7.94 -24.64 0.03
C ASP A 119 -6.82 -23.61 0.29
N THR A 120 -5.61 -23.93 -0.16
CA THR A 120 -4.46 -23.01 -0.07
C THR A 120 -4.24 -22.37 -1.43
N THR A 121 -4.19 -21.04 -1.45
CA THR A 121 -3.81 -20.27 -2.64
C THR A 121 -2.43 -19.64 -2.41
N VAL A 122 -1.48 -19.89 -3.32
CA VAL A 122 -0.14 -19.30 -3.26
C VAL A 122 -0.01 -18.29 -4.38
N LEU A 123 0.33 -17.06 -4.02
CA LEU A 123 0.57 -15.96 -4.94
C LEU A 123 2.08 -15.69 -4.95
N GLU A 124 2.70 -15.88 -6.10
CA GLU A 124 4.13 -15.60 -6.29
C GLU A 124 4.34 -14.19 -6.85
N LYS A 125 5.44 -13.54 -6.46
CA LYS A 125 5.77 -12.15 -6.85
C LYS A 125 5.59 -11.87 -8.34
N ASN A 126 6.01 -12.81 -9.20
CA ASN A 126 5.97 -12.63 -10.65
C ASN A 126 4.55 -12.47 -11.21
N ASN A 127 3.53 -12.86 -10.45
CA ASN A 127 2.14 -12.86 -10.89
C ASN A 127 1.30 -11.76 -10.20
N PHE A 128 1.85 -11.01 -9.22
CA PHE A 128 1.05 -10.08 -8.44
C PHE A 128 0.36 -9.02 -9.30
N GLN A 129 1.07 -8.47 -10.28
CA GLN A 129 0.52 -7.39 -11.11
C GLN A 129 -0.67 -7.85 -11.97
N ASP A 130 -0.70 -9.13 -12.35
CA ASP A 130 -1.80 -9.72 -13.12
C ASP A 130 -2.98 -10.15 -12.23
N LEU A 131 -2.73 -10.39 -10.94
CA LEU A 131 -3.70 -10.91 -9.99
C LEU A 131 -4.46 -9.81 -9.25
N PHE A 132 -3.83 -8.66 -9.02
CA PHE A 132 -4.45 -7.53 -8.33
C PHE A 132 -5.18 -6.65 -9.34
N GLU A 133 -6.51 -6.61 -9.22
CA GLU A 133 -7.34 -5.82 -10.12
C GLU A 133 -7.26 -4.33 -9.74
N GLU A 134 -6.93 -3.47 -10.70
CA GLU A 134 -7.05 -2.02 -10.53
C GLU A 134 -8.53 -1.63 -10.33
N LYS A 135 -8.78 -0.90 -9.26
CA LYS A 135 -10.04 -0.23 -8.93
C LYS A 135 -9.83 1.28 -9.02
N LEU A 136 -10.94 2.04 -8.89
CA LEU A 136 -10.91 3.50 -8.91
C LEU A 136 -9.86 4.05 -7.94
N ASP A 137 -9.19 5.14 -8.34
CA ASP A 137 -8.20 5.87 -7.54
C ASP A 137 -6.93 5.09 -7.15
N GLN A 138 -6.34 4.30 -8.07
CA GLN A 138 -5.04 3.62 -7.88
C GLN A 138 -5.03 2.61 -6.73
N GLY A 139 -6.21 2.08 -6.39
CA GLY A 139 -6.37 0.95 -5.50
C GLY A 139 -6.26 -0.36 -6.28
N PHE A 140 -5.44 -1.29 -5.83
CA PHE A 140 -5.22 -2.59 -6.45
C PHE A 140 -5.70 -3.66 -5.48
N ILE A 141 -6.70 -4.44 -5.87
CA ILE A 141 -7.41 -5.34 -4.95
C ILE A 141 -7.29 -6.79 -5.41
N TYR A 142 -6.94 -7.67 -4.48
CA TYR A 142 -7.07 -9.11 -4.62
C TYR A 142 -8.24 -9.63 -3.76
N ASP A 143 -9.34 -10.01 -4.41
CA ASP A 143 -10.55 -10.50 -3.73
C ASP A 143 -10.43 -12.00 -3.40
N VAL A 144 -10.38 -12.30 -2.11
CA VAL A 144 -10.38 -13.66 -1.59
C VAL A 144 -11.83 -14.14 -1.42
N LYS A 145 -12.32 -14.89 -2.40
CA LYS A 145 -13.69 -15.45 -2.39
C LYS A 145 -13.84 -16.70 -1.52
#